data_AF-A0A0D0TSG2-F1
#
_entry.id   AF-A0A0D0TSG2-F1
#
_cell.length_a   1.000
_cell.length_b   1.000
_cell.length_c   1.000
_cell.angle_alpha   90.00
_cell.angle_beta   90.00
_cell.angle_gamma   90.00
#
_symmetry.space_group_name_H-M   'P 1'
#
loop_
_entity.id
_entity.type
_entity.pdbx_description
1 polymer ?
#
loop_
_entity_poly.entity_id
_entity_poly.type
_entity_poly.pdbx_seq_one_letter_code
_entity_poly.pdbx_strand_id
1 'polypeptide(L)'
;MIASLLLLTLPFAFANPVPTSSPATSIAPAPTSPPVVRGFSASLSHGQGAIARAKDYENAKAKRGFFSRDVESDDSSLPPSWLLWAGARVDSKYNEGKGGFAAAYALALSKRAQNGEITLTDHNLDTSYSASLSVGTPAQTLDIVLDTGSSDLWLASTECDTAACESMDRYNPSDSSSSINLTTSFSIEYGSGSTSGSLFQDLITVGGYSVASQTFASCDEVSSGLLSSGVSGIMGLSWQALAYSKATPWWITLAKSSAWSDPLFAFYLARYRNVAGATATESNGGTASFGYLDSSLYSGDITYVNVDDNAQYWQIKMASVTVQGTSVSLGSSNMAAIDTGTTLIGGPESVVAAVYAKIPGSQRMSGSYSSYYEYPCNTTVDFEITFGGYTIKITDQDFNLGRYSSDKSMCTGAVYIQTLSSSSPVQWIVGDAALKNTYTVFRYSPAAVGFADLASSVASSEAAQSTTIVDASSLLAAASSTASTSVATSTSSSSSVTSTSTSSAKAAKTTSTDSVSSEAPHVVTVSGSSTIGVAPTASGSEATASASGSNASSGALSALGGGSKFLTICVSVAVGVFML
;
A
#
# COMPACT_ATOMS: atom_id res chain seq x y z
N MET A 1 -23.71 57.34 7.28
CA MET A 1 -24.21 57.90 6.00
C MET A 1 -24.87 56.74 5.24
N ILE A 2 -26.20 56.63 5.30
CA ILE A 2 -27.17 56.87 4.19
C ILE A 2 -26.93 55.87 3.03
N ALA A 3 -27.67 54.76 2.84
CA ALA A 3 -29.09 54.51 2.55
C ALA A 3 -29.45 54.38 1.05
N SER A 4 -30.30 53.38 0.75
CA SER A 4 -31.36 53.34 -0.29
C SER A 4 -30.99 53.02 -1.75
N LEU A 5 -31.81 52.41 -2.63
CA LEU A 5 -33.10 51.68 -2.60
C LEU A 5 -33.52 51.40 -4.08
N LEU A 6 -34.18 50.25 -4.39
CA LEU A 6 -35.30 50.05 -5.38
C LEU A 6 -35.04 50.26 -6.91
N LEU A 7 -35.76 49.73 -7.94
CA LEU A 7 -37.01 48.96 -8.13
C LEU A 7 -37.11 48.43 -9.61
N LEU A 8 -37.66 47.21 -9.79
CA LEU A 8 -38.56 46.61 -10.82
C LEU A 8 -38.79 47.20 -12.25
N THR A 9 -38.97 46.32 -13.27
CA THR A 9 -40.16 46.23 -14.17
C THR A 9 -40.09 45.08 -15.21
N LEU A 10 -41.25 44.45 -15.49
CA LEU A 10 -41.63 43.45 -16.53
C LEU A 10 -42.57 44.15 -17.56
N PRO A 11 -42.84 43.64 -18.81
CA PRO A 11 -43.96 42.67 -19.06
C PRO A 11 -43.98 41.76 -20.35
N PHE A 12 -44.79 40.66 -20.28
CA PHE A 12 -45.74 39.99 -21.25
C PHE A 12 -45.30 39.56 -22.70
N ALA A 13 -45.78 38.50 -23.41
CA ALA A 13 -46.99 37.63 -23.37
C ALA A 13 -46.98 36.45 -24.44
N PHE A 14 -47.68 35.32 -24.15
CA PHE A 14 -48.56 34.37 -24.94
C PHE A 14 -48.16 33.81 -26.36
N ALA A 15 -48.53 32.62 -26.91
CA ALA A 15 -49.55 31.56 -26.69
C ALA A 15 -49.23 30.22 -27.45
N ASN A 16 -49.89 29.11 -27.05
CA ASN A 16 -50.08 27.78 -27.72
C ASN A 16 -51.20 27.85 -28.80
N PRO A 17 -51.41 26.90 -29.79
CA PRO A 17 -51.85 25.49 -29.53
C PRO A 17 -51.58 24.35 -30.59
N VAL A 18 -51.38 23.10 -30.11
CA VAL A 18 -52.08 21.77 -30.30
C VAL A 18 -53.14 21.61 -31.46
N PRO A 19 -53.57 20.41 -32.00
CA PRO A 19 -53.17 18.97 -31.94
C PRO A 19 -53.17 18.15 -33.29
N THR A 20 -52.78 16.86 -33.25
CA THR A 20 -53.54 15.63 -33.70
C THR A 20 -52.84 14.57 -34.59
N SER A 21 -53.02 13.32 -34.13
CA SER A 21 -53.35 12.05 -34.84
C SER A 21 -52.30 11.22 -35.61
N SER A 22 -52.09 9.99 -35.10
CA SER A 22 -51.73 8.74 -35.82
C SER A 22 -52.80 8.34 -36.87
N PRO A 23 -52.58 7.35 -37.77
CA PRO A 23 -52.58 5.91 -37.42
C PRO A 23 -51.65 4.97 -38.24
N ALA A 24 -51.59 3.72 -37.75
CA ALA A 24 -51.20 2.40 -38.30
C ALA A 24 -51.01 2.26 -39.84
N THR A 25 -50.29 1.26 -40.41
CA THR A 25 -50.60 -0.19 -40.36
C THR A 25 -49.51 -1.05 -41.04
N SER A 26 -49.51 -2.34 -40.69
CA SER A 26 -48.70 -3.53 -41.06
C SER A 26 -48.33 -3.81 -42.54
N ILE A 27 -47.35 -4.69 -42.77
CA ILE A 27 -47.49 -6.06 -43.37
C ILE A 27 -46.10 -6.74 -43.52
N ALA A 28 -46.03 -8.04 -43.21
CA ALA A 28 -44.94 -8.97 -43.55
C ALA A 28 -45.34 -9.87 -44.74
N PRO A 29 -44.39 -10.47 -45.48
CA PRO A 29 -44.28 -11.94 -45.43
C PRO A 29 -42.85 -12.52 -45.60
N ALA A 30 -42.67 -13.79 -45.20
CA ALA A 30 -41.50 -14.68 -45.40
C ALA A 30 -41.61 -15.49 -46.72
N PRO A 31 -40.84 -16.58 -46.99
CA PRO A 31 -39.40 -16.90 -46.88
C PRO A 31 -38.79 -17.40 -48.23
N THR A 32 -37.46 -17.32 -48.45
CA THR A 32 -36.74 -18.18 -49.45
C THR A 32 -35.25 -18.34 -49.13
N SER A 33 -34.68 -19.51 -49.43
CA SER A 33 -33.24 -19.86 -49.43
C SER A 33 -33.00 -20.94 -50.53
N PRO A 34 -31.76 -21.32 -50.95
CA PRO A 34 -30.41 -20.72 -50.89
C PRO A 34 -29.68 -20.69 -52.28
N PRO A 35 -28.38 -20.33 -52.38
CA PRO A 35 -27.41 -21.37 -52.78
C PRO A 35 -25.99 -21.31 -52.15
N VAL A 36 -25.53 -22.49 -51.70
CA VAL A 36 -24.24 -23.20 -51.84
C VAL A 36 -22.86 -22.48 -51.83
N VAL A 37 -22.16 -22.65 -50.69
CA VAL A 37 -20.78 -23.18 -50.40
C VAL A 37 -19.52 -22.64 -51.13
N ARG A 38 -18.58 -22.10 -50.33
CA ARG A 38 -17.18 -22.57 -50.22
C ARG A 38 -16.67 -22.42 -48.77
N GLY A 39 -16.74 -23.51 -48.01
CA GLY A 39 -16.07 -23.64 -46.72
C GLY A 39 -14.68 -24.27 -46.91
N PHE A 40 -13.65 -23.64 -46.37
CA PHE A 40 -12.37 -24.30 -46.09
C PHE A 40 -12.54 -25.16 -44.84
N SER A 41 -12.54 -26.48 -44.99
CA SER A 41 -12.38 -27.41 -43.87
C SER A 41 -10.90 -27.77 -43.74
N ALA A 42 -10.18 -27.12 -42.81
CA ALA A 42 -8.94 -27.70 -42.30
C ALA A 42 -9.34 -28.82 -41.33
N SER A 43 -9.12 -30.09 -41.71
CA SER A 43 -9.25 -31.18 -40.76
C SER A 43 -8.10 -31.09 -39.76
N LEU A 44 -8.36 -30.51 -38.59
CA LEU A 44 -7.50 -30.70 -37.42
C LEU A 44 -7.69 -32.16 -36.96
N SER A 45 -6.80 -33.05 -37.42
CA SER A 45 -6.69 -34.38 -36.84
C SER A 45 -6.18 -34.23 -35.41
N HIS A 46 -7.11 -34.28 -34.46
CA HIS A 46 -6.78 -34.38 -33.06
C HIS A 46 -6.01 -35.68 -32.85
N GLY A 47 -4.73 -35.59 -32.47
CA GLY A 47 -3.95 -36.77 -32.07
C GLY A 47 -4.70 -37.55 -30.99
N GLN A 48 -4.53 -38.88 -30.95
CA GLN A 48 -5.29 -39.77 -30.06
C GLN A 48 -5.34 -39.29 -28.59
N GLY A 49 -4.31 -38.58 -28.12
CA GLY A 49 -4.30 -37.96 -26.79
C GLY A 49 -5.35 -36.85 -26.59
N ALA A 50 -5.67 -36.04 -27.60
CA ALA A 50 -6.71 -35.01 -27.50
C ALA A 50 -8.13 -35.63 -27.54
N ILE A 51 -8.31 -36.74 -28.25
CA ILE A 51 -9.56 -37.51 -28.26
C ILE A 51 -9.75 -38.23 -26.91
N ALA A 52 -8.68 -38.77 -26.32
CA ALA A 52 -8.72 -39.33 -24.97
C ALA A 52 -9.08 -38.26 -23.93
N ARG A 53 -8.46 -37.07 -24.01
CA ARG A 53 -8.76 -35.93 -23.13
C ARG A 53 -10.18 -35.37 -23.29
N ALA A 54 -10.72 -35.35 -24.50
CA ALA A 54 -12.11 -34.96 -24.76
C ALA A 54 -13.10 -35.99 -24.20
N LYS A 55 -12.76 -37.28 -24.25
CA LYS A 55 -13.57 -38.35 -23.64
C LYS A 55 -13.52 -38.32 -22.11
N ASP A 56 -12.36 -38.01 -21.52
CA ASP A 56 -12.25 -37.81 -20.07
C ASP A 56 -13.04 -36.57 -19.61
N TYR A 57 -13.04 -35.50 -20.40
CA TYR A 57 -13.84 -34.30 -20.17
C TYR A 57 -15.36 -34.58 -20.30
N GLU A 58 -15.80 -35.31 -21.33
CA GLU A 58 -17.21 -35.72 -21.49
C GLU A 58 -17.66 -36.68 -20.37
N ASN A 59 -16.78 -37.57 -19.90
CA ASN A 59 -17.04 -38.42 -18.73
C ASN A 59 -17.13 -37.61 -17.42
N ALA A 60 -16.37 -36.52 -17.28
CA ALA A 60 -16.46 -35.61 -16.15
C ALA A 60 -17.73 -34.73 -16.20
N LYS A 61 -18.15 -34.33 -17.40
CA LYS A 61 -19.38 -33.56 -17.68
C LYS A 61 -20.64 -34.40 -17.47
N ALA A 62 -20.63 -35.67 -17.83
CA ALA A 62 -21.75 -36.60 -17.58
C ALA A 62 -21.97 -36.88 -16.08
N LYS A 63 -20.98 -36.61 -15.22
CA LYS A 63 -21.05 -36.79 -13.76
C LYS A 63 -21.46 -35.54 -12.99
N ARG A 64 -21.58 -34.36 -13.62
CA ARG A 64 -21.95 -33.11 -12.93
C ARG A 64 -22.88 -32.28 -13.79
N GLY A 65 -24.11 -32.13 -13.30
CA GLY A 65 -25.07 -31.15 -13.80
C GLY A 65 -24.46 -29.75 -13.85
N PHE A 66 -24.91 -29.01 -14.86
CA PHE A 66 -24.52 -27.67 -15.26
C PHE A 66 -24.27 -26.69 -14.09
N PHE A 67 -23.20 -25.90 -14.22
CA PHE A 67 -22.59 -25.06 -13.18
C PHE A 67 -23.51 -23.93 -12.68
N SER A 68 -23.95 -24.08 -11.43
CA SER A 68 -23.89 -23.01 -10.43
C SER A 68 -23.32 -23.70 -9.19
N ARG A 69 -22.02 -23.56 -8.96
CA ARG A 69 -21.37 -24.11 -7.78
C ARG A 69 -20.91 -22.93 -6.96
N ASP A 70 -21.69 -22.60 -5.94
CA ASP A 70 -21.15 -21.96 -4.76
C ASP A 70 -19.89 -22.75 -4.39
N VAL A 71 -18.77 -22.06 -4.21
CA VAL A 71 -17.50 -22.66 -3.83
C VAL A 71 -17.58 -23.03 -2.34
N GLU A 72 -18.58 -23.84 -1.97
CA GLU A 72 -18.69 -24.47 -0.67
C GLU A 72 -18.25 -25.93 -0.80
N SER A 73 -17.16 -26.22 -0.10
CA SER A 73 -16.90 -27.50 0.58
C SER A 73 -17.01 -28.81 -0.21
N ASP A 74 -16.26 -28.98 -1.31
CA ASP A 74 -15.87 -30.35 -1.71
C ASP A 74 -14.39 -30.39 -2.10
N ASP A 75 -13.58 -30.55 -1.05
CA ASP A 75 -12.12 -30.41 -0.97
C ASP A 75 -11.35 -31.52 -1.74
N SER A 76 -12.04 -32.59 -2.13
CA SER A 76 -11.45 -33.80 -2.74
C SER A 76 -11.43 -33.82 -4.28
N SER A 77 -11.93 -32.77 -4.95
CA SER A 77 -12.20 -32.81 -6.40
C SER A 77 -11.62 -31.66 -7.23
N LEU A 78 -10.68 -30.89 -6.69
CA LEU A 78 -10.03 -29.83 -7.47
C LEU A 78 -9.20 -30.46 -8.61
N PRO A 79 -9.37 -30.01 -9.87
CA PRO A 79 -8.57 -30.51 -10.98
C PRO A 79 -7.06 -30.22 -10.79
N PRO A 80 -6.16 -30.90 -11.53
CA PRO A 80 -4.73 -30.66 -11.46
C PRO A 80 -4.39 -29.17 -11.60
N SER A 81 -3.35 -28.70 -10.90
CA SER A 81 -3.00 -27.26 -10.83
C SER A 81 -2.81 -26.62 -12.20
N TRP A 82 -2.30 -27.34 -13.20
CA TRP A 82 -2.16 -26.84 -14.57
C TRP A 82 -3.52 -26.59 -15.26
N LEU A 83 -4.53 -27.39 -14.94
CA LEU A 83 -5.88 -27.26 -15.49
C LEU A 83 -6.63 -26.13 -14.79
N LEU A 84 -6.44 -25.98 -13.48
CA LEU A 84 -6.92 -24.80 -12.74
C LEU A 84 -6.28 -23.51 -13.26
N TRP A 85 -4.98 -23.51 -13.50
CA TRP A 85 -4.27 -22.38 -14.11
C TRP A 85 -4.77 -22.07 -15.52
N ALA A 86 -4.92 -23.09 -16.38
CA ALA A 86 -5.45 -22.91 -17.73
C ALA A 86 -6.89 -22.38 -17.70
N GLY A 87 -7.72 -22.91 -16.79
CA GLY A 87 -9.07 -22.42 -16.52
C GLY A 87 -9.05 -20.96 -16.08
N ALA A 88 -8.23 -20.59 -15.10
CA ALA A 88 -8.11 -19.23 -14.57
C ALA A 88 -7.74 -18.22 -15.65
N ARG A 89 -6.82 -18.58 -16.57
CA ARG A 89 -6.46 -17.71 -17.71
C ARG A 89 -7.61 -17.53 -18.69
N VAL A 90 -8.32 -18.61 -19.02
CA VAL A 90 -9.50 -18.53 -19.90
C VAL A 90 -10.58 -17.68 -19.23
N ASP A 91 -10.77 -17.84 -17.94
CA ASP A 91 -11.78 -17.15 -17.16
C ASP A 91 -11.49 -15.65 -17.01
N SER A 92 -10.24 -15.28 -16.72
CA SER A 92 -9.76 -13.89 -16.75
C SER A 92 -9.98 -13.26 -18.12
N LYS A 93 -9.61 -13.96 -19.20
CA LYS A 93 -9.67 -13.44 -20.57
C LYS A 93 -11.09 -13.29 -21.12
N TYR A 94 -12.00 -14.20 -20.78
CA TYR A 94 -13.33 -14.29 -21.43
C TYR A 94 -14.50 -14.04 -20.49
N ASN A 95 -14.31 -14.15 -19.18
CA ASN A 95 -15.37 -14.02 -18.16
C ASN A 95 -15.03 -13.00 -17.07
N GLU A 96 -14.02 -12.14 -17.27
CA GLU A 96 -13.58 -11.15 -16.27
C GLU A 96 -13.23 -11.81 -14.91
N GLY A 97 -12.76 -13.06 -14.92
CA GLY A 97 -12.41 -13.82 -13.71
C GLY A 97 -13.59 -14.36 -12.88
N LYS A 98 -14.84 -14.26 -13.38
CA LYS A 98 -16.06 -14.60 -12.62
C LYS A 98 -16.45 -16.09 -12.61
N GLY A 99 -15.78 -16.96 -13.37
CA GLY A 99 -16.08 -18.39 -13.44
C GLY A 99 -15.42 -19.25 -12.35
N GLY A 100 -14.76 -18.63 -11.36
CA GLY A 100 -14.28 -19.28 -10.14
C GLY A 100 -12.99 -20.10 -10.30
N PHE A 101 -12.45 -20.24 -11.50
CA PHE A 101 -11.20 -20.99 -11.72
C PHE A 101 -9.98 -20.29 -11.14
N ALA A 102 -9.96 -18.94 -11.16
CA ALA A 102 -8.90 -18.15 -10.55
C ALA A 102 -8.86 -18.35 -9.02
N ALA A 103 -10.02 -18.29 -8.35
CA ALA A 103 -10.13 -18.57 -6.92
C ALA A 103 -9.72 -20.02 -6.59
N ALA A 104 -10.17 -20.99 -7.38
CA ALA A 104 -9.78 -22.40 -7.19
C ALA A 104 -8.28 -22.64 -7.42
N TYR A 105 -7.66 -21.93 -8.38
CA TYR A 105 -6.22 -21.98 -8.62
C TYR A 105 -5.43 -21.38 -7.46
N ALA A 106 -5.83 -20.19 -6.97
CA ALA A 106 -5.25 -19.57 -5.79
C ALA A 106 -5.35 -20.47 -4.55
N LEU A 107 -6.50 -21.10 -4.33
CA LEU A 107 -6.67 -22.07 -3.25
C LEU A 107 -5.73 -23.27 -3.41
N ALA A 108 -5.59 -23.81 -4.62
CA ALA A 108 -4.68 -24.92 -4.90
C ALA A 108 -3.19 -24.54 -4.74
N LEU A 109 -2.81 -23.28 -4.98
CA LEU A 109 -1.49 -22.76 -4.64
C LEU A 109 -1.31 -22.66 -3.12
N SER A 110 -2.31 -22.12 -2.43
CA SER A 110 -2.33 -21.94 -0.97
C SER A 110 -2.26 -23.26 -0.20
N LYS A 111 -2.75 -24.37 -0.75
CA LYS A 111 -2.58 -25.72 -0.17
C LYS A 111 -1.12 -26.16 -0.03
N ARG A 112 -0.18 -25.49 -0.73
CA ARG A 112 1.26 -25.74 -0.61
C ARG A 112 1.94 -24.81 0.39
N ALA A 113 1.21 -23.86 0.99
CA ALA A 113 1.74 -23.02 2.05
C ALA A 113 2.18 -23.91 3.21
N GLN A 114 3.49 -23.88 3.50
CA GLN A 114 4.03 -24.45 4.73
C GLN A 114 3.95 -23.32 5.76
N ASN A 115 2.83 -23.28 6.46
CA ASN A 115 2.60 -22.51 7.69
C ASN A 115 2.31 -21.02 7.58
N GLY A 116 2.27 -20.35 6.42
CA GLY A 116 1.86 -18.93 6.41
C GLY A 116 2.85 -17.96 7.05
N GLU A 117 4.04 -18.46 7.39
CA GLU A 117 5.13 -17.70 8.01
C GLU A 117 5.92 -16.94 6.96
N ILE A 118 6.37 -15.74 7.32
CA ILE A 118 7.25 -14.91 6.51
C ILE A 118 8.31 -14.30 7.40
N THR A 119 9.58 -14.53 7.03
CA THR A 119 10.71 -13.82 7.62
C THR A 119 10.70 -12.36 7.17
N LEU A 120 10.88 -11.46 8.13
CA LEU A 120 11.01 -10.03 7.87
C LEU A 120 12.48 -9.67 7.71
N THR A 121 12.74 -8.70 6.86
CA THR A 121 14.03 -8.02 6.73
C THR A 121 13.94 -6.67 7.43
N ASP A 122 14.85 -6.40 8.35
CA ASP A 122 14.99 -5.11 9.03
C ASP A 122 15.90 -4.18 8.21
N HIS A 123 15.53 -2.91 8.11
CA HIS A 123 16.27 -1.89 7.37
C HIS A 123 16.66 -0.71 8.26
N ASN A 124 17.87 -0.21 8.02
CA ASN A 124 18.39 1.09 8.47
C ASN A 124 18.17 1.44 9.95
N LEU A 125 18.42 0.51 10.87
CA LEU A 125 18.26 0.71 12.33
C LEU A 125 16.80 0.64 12.80
N ASP A 126 16.08 -0.43 12.47
CA ASP A 126 14.66 -0.59 12.80
C ASP A 126 13.76 0.49 12.17
N THR A 127 14.15 1.13 11.06
CA THR A 127 13.30 2.16 10.46
C THR A 127 12.11 1.56 9.74
N SER A 128 12.28 0.39 9.12
CA SER A 128 11.19 -0.30 8.43
C SER A 128 11.48 -1.78 8.33
N TYR A 129 10.42 -2.60 8.34
CA TYR A 129 10.50 -4.04 8.10
C TYR A 129 9.86 -4.39 6.76
N SER A 130 10.57 -5.15 5.94
CA SER A 130 10.04 -5.65 4.67
C SER A 130 9.83 -7.15 4.68
N ALA A 131 8.92 -7.60 3.84
CA ALA A 131 8.64 -8.99 3.55
C ALA A 131 8.69 -9.21 2.03
N SER A 132 8.96 -10.43 1.61
CA SER A 132 8.92 -10.77 0.20
C SER A 132 7.51 -11.16 -0.25
N LEU A 133 7.05 -10.60 -1.37
CA LEU A 133 5.85 -11.03 -2.07
C LEU A 133 6.16 -11.52 -3.48
N SER A 134 5.26 -12.32 -4.04
CA SER A 134 5.31 -12.71 -5.45
C SER A 134 4.07 -12.18 -6.18
N VAL A 135 4.28 -11.51 -7.31
CA VAL A 135 3.24 -10.98 -8.20
C VAL A 135 3.34 -11.59 -9.59
N GLY A 136 2.21 -11.99 -10.18
CA GLY A 136 2.13 -12.32 -11.60
C GLY A 136 2.42 -13.77 -11.99
N THR A 137 2.35 -14.02 -13.30
CA THR A 137 2.62 -15.32 -13.93
C THR A 137 3.49 -15.16 -15.20
N PRO A 138 4.77 -15.58 -15.22
CA PRO A 138 5.52 -16.13 -14.08
C PRO A 138 5.67 -15.11 -12.94
N ALA A 139 5.95 -15.63 -11.74
CA ALA A 139 6.07 -14.81 -10.54
C ALA A 139 7.28 -13.88 -10.61
N GLN A 140 7.06 -12.61 -10.27
CA GLN A 140 8.06 -11.58 -10.01
C GLN A 140 8.11 -11.38 -8.49
N THR A 141 9.30 -11.52 -7.90
CA THR A 141 9.49 -11.38 -6.45
C THR A 141 9.90 -9.95 -6.13
N LEU A 142 9.22 -9.33 -5.17
CA LEU A 142 9.44 -7.94 -4.77
C LEU A 142 9.36 -7.84 -3.24
N ASP A 143 10.12 -6.93 -2.65
CA ASP A 143 10.08 -6.69 -1.22
C ASP A 143 9.14 -5.52 -0.89
N ILE A 144 8.36 -5.66 0.16
CA ILE A 144 7.30 -4.71 0.53
C ILE A 144 7.23 -4.50 2.04
N VAL A 145 6.76 -3.33 2.46
CA VAL A 145 6.34 -3.14 3.86
C VAL A 145 4.97 -3.78 4.07
N LEU A 146 4.83 -4.57 5.13
CA LEU A 146 3.54 -5.05 5.62
C LEU A 146 2.99 -4.02 6.60
N ASP A 147 1.99 -3.25 6.18
CA ASP A 147 1.61 -1.99 6.83
C ASP A 147 0.18 -2.06 7.40
N THR A 148 0.03 -2.14 8.72
CA THR A 148 -1.28 -2.13 9.38
C THR A 148 -1.91 -0.73 9.53
N GLY A 149 -1.20 0.34 9.12
CA GLY A 149 -1.66 1.72 9.05
C GLY A 149 -2.30 2.14 7.72
N SER A 150 -2.20 1.31 6.67
CA SER A 150 -2.84 1.54 5.36
C SER A 150 -3.61 0.30 4.85
N SER A 151 -4.26 0.37 3.68
CA SER A 151 -5.12 -0.71 3.16
C SER A 151 -4.94 -1.07 1.70
N ASP A 152 -4.29 -0.21 0.93
CA ASP A 152 -4.01 -0.48 -0.47
C ASP A 152 -2.70 -1.27 -0.60
N LEU A 153 -2.66 -2.21 -1.55
CA LEU A 153 -1.40 -2.73 -2.06
C LEU A 153 -0.97 -1.81 -3.21
N TRP A 154 0.28 -1.38 -3.19
CA TRP A 154 0.90 -0.72 -4.34
C TRP A 154 2.35 -1.16 -4.50
N LEU A 155 2.81 -1.19 -5.76
CA LEU A 155 4.14 -1.62 -6.17
C LEU A 155 4.72 -0.60 -7.14
N ALA A 156 6.01 -0.30 -6.99
CA ALA A 156 6.76 0.50 -7.95
C ALA A 156 6.78 -0.23 -9.31
N SER A 157 6.40 0.49 -10.36
CA SER A 157 6.34 0.00 -11.73
C SER A 157 7.70 0.13 -12.41
N THR A 158 7.97 -0.70 -13.42
CA THR A 158 9.11 -0.49 -14.34
C THR A 158 9.02 0.83 -15.12
N GLU A 159 7.85 1.46 -15.13
CA GLU A 159 7.62 2.80 -15.70
C GLU A 159 8.02 3.93 -14.73
N CYS A 160 8.39 3.60 -13.48
CA CYS A 160 8.85 4.59 -12.51
C CYS A 160 10.30 5.01 -12.76
N ASP A 161 10.47 6.29 -13.09
CA ASP A 161 11.76 6.94 -13.39
C ASP A 161 12.23 7.90 -12.27
N THR A 162 11.57 7.91 -11.11
CA THR A 162 12.00 8.74 -9.98
C THR A 162 13.28 8.17 -9.35
N ALA A 163 14.06 9.04 -8.70
CA ALA A 163 15.27 8.61 -7.99
C ALA A 163 14.99 7.56 -6.89
N ALA A 164 13.77 7.53 -6.34
CA ALA A 164 13.38 6.50 -5.39
C ALA A 164 13.35 5.09 -6.02
N CYS A 165 12.92 5.00 -7.27
CA CYS A 165 12.72 3.75 -7.99
C CYS A 165 14.00 3.14 -8.56
N GLU A 166 15.12 3.88 -8.59
CA GLU A 166 16.41 3.39 -9.10
C GLU A 166 17.01 2.28 -8.23
N SER A 167 16.72 2.28 -6.93
CA SER A 167 17.25 1.32 -5.96
C SER A 167 16.33 0.13 -5.70
N MET A 168 15.19 0.04 -6.41
CA MET A 168 14.12 -0.93 -6.16
C MET A 168 13.98 -1.91 -7.33
N ASP A 169 13.70 -3.18 -7.00
CA ASP A 169 13.08 -4.06 -7.98
C ASP A 169 11.66 -3.55 -8.29
N ARG A 170 11.19 -3.75 -9.52
CA ARG A 170 9.98 -3.10 -10.03
C ARG A 170 9.06 -4.11 -10.70
N TYR A 171 7.76 -3.94 -10.50
CA TYR A 171 6.73 -4.74 -11.16
C TYR A 171 6.65 -4.38 -12.65
N ASN A 172 6.82 -5.38 -13.51
CA ASN A 172 6.57 -5.25 -14.95
C ASN A 172 5.26 -5.98 -15.31
N PRO A 173 4.15 -5.26 -15.56
CA PRO A 173 2.90 -5.90 -15.96
C PRO A 173 3.01 -6.67 -17.29
N SER A 174 3.91 -6.27 -18.19
CA SER A 174 4.09 -6.93 -19.50
C SER A 174 4.71 -8.33 -19.38
N ASP A 175 5.43 -8.60 -18.29
CA ASP A 175 6.05 -9.90 -18.02
C ASP A 175 5.10 -10.87 -17.31
N SER A 176 3.86 -10.44 -16.98
CA SER A 176 2.85 -11.27 -16.32
C SER A 176 1.67 -11.56 -17.25
N SER A 177 1.50 -12.84 -17.58
CA SER A 177 0.36 -13.35 -18.36
C SER A 177 -0.98 -13.34 -17.61
N SER A 178 -0.97 -13.06 -16.30
CA SER A 178 -2.17 -12.91 -15.46
C SER A 178 -2.49 -11.45 -15.11
N SER A 179 -1.66 -10.50 -15.55
CA SER A 179 -1.88 -9.08 -15.34
C SER A 179 -3.08 -8.56 -16.14
N ILE A 180 -3.92 -7.76 -15.49
CA ILE A 180 -5.04 -7.05 -16.08
C ILE A 180 -4.95 -5.58 -15.67
N ASN A 181 -4.76 -4.69 -16.64
CA ASN A 181 -4.83 -3.25 -16.40
C ASN A 181 -6.30 -2.82 -16.26
N LEU A 182 -6.65 -2.16 -15.14
CA LEU A 182 -8.01 -1.68 -14.88
C LEU A 182 -8.26 -0.25 -15.37
N THR A 183 -7.23 0.43 -15.90
CA THR A 183 -7.27 1.80 -16.45
C THR A 183 -7.76 2.88 -15.48
N THR A 184 -7.82 2.55 -14.18
CA THR A 184 -8.29 3.45 -13.12
C THR A 184 -7.08 4.07 -12.44
N SER A 185 -7.00 5.41 -12.44
CA SER A 185 -5.91 6.12 -11.77
C SER A 185 -5.93 5.91 -10.26
N PHE A 186 -4.75 5.91 -9.65
CA PHE A 186 -4.54 5.78 -8.22
C PHE A 186 -3.54 6.84 -7.75
N SER A 187 -3.79 7.42 -6.58
CA SER A 187 -2.85 8.29 -5.89
C SER A 187 -3.13 8.24 -4.40
N ILE A 188 -2.06 8.15 -3.60
CA ILE A 188 -2.12 8.10 -2.15
C ILE A 188 -0.98 8.92 -1.55
N GLU A 189 -1.26 9.56 -0.42
CA GLU A 189 -0.31 10.38 0.33
C GLU A 189 -0.14 9.84 1.75
N TYR A 190 1.12 9.67 2.12
CA TYR A 190 1.63 9.29 3.42
C TYR A 190 2.32 10.49 4.07
N GLY A 191 2.61 10.43 5.36
CA GLY A 191 3.34 11.51 6.04
C GLY A 191 4.72 11.78 5.42
N SER A 192 5.41 10.72 4.98
CA SER A 192 6.75 10.77 4.40
C SER A 192 6.79 11.09 2.90
N GLY A 193 5.66 11.01 2.19
CA GLY A 193 5.62 11.25 0.75
C GLY A 193 4.36 10.71 0.08
N SER A 194 4.36 10.69 -1.24
CA SER A 194 3.22 10.22 -2.04
C SER A 194 3.65 9.26 -3.14
N THR A 195 2.67 8.52 -3.64
CA THR A 195 2.82 7.68 -4.84
C THR A 195 1.56 7.73 -5.69
N SER A 196 1.73 7.59 -7.00
CA SER A 196 0.62 7.53 -7.96
C SER A 196 0.91 6.56 -9.10
N GLY A 197 -0.16 6.17 -9.79
CA GLY A 197 -0.12 5.33 -10.98
C GLY A 197 -1.50 4.84 -11.37
N SER A 198 -1.62 3.55 -11.72
CA SER A 198 -2.88 2.95 -12.15
C SER A 198 -3.16 1.63 -11.44
N LEU A 199 -4.45 1.30 -11.28
CA LEU A 199 -4.89 0.03 -10.70
C LEU A 199 -4.75 -1.12 -11.72
N PHE A 200 -4.23 -2.24 -11.21
CA PHE A 200 -4.10 -3.51 -11.89
C PHE A 200 -4.74 -4.62 -11.06
N GLN A 201 -5.03 -5.74 -11.71
CA GLN A 201 -5.29 -7.02 -11.06
C GLN A 201 -4.24 -8.02 -11.49
N ASP A 202 -3.72 -8.78 -10.53
CA ASP A 202 -2.84 -9.91 -10.81
C ASP A 202 -2.91 -10.95 -9.68
N LEU A 203 -2.20 -12.06 -9.86
CA LEU A 203 -1.98 -13.07 -8.83
C LEU A 203 -0.96 -12.54 -7.81
N ILE A 204 -1.37 -12.42 -6.55
CA ILE A 204 -0.49 -12.05 -5.44
C ILE A 204 -0.33 -13.23 -4.49
N THR A 205 0.92 -13.58 -4.16
CA THR A 205 1.26 -14.63 -3.22
C THR A 205 2.18 -14.10 -2.11
N VAL A 206 1.80 -14.34 -0.86
CA VAL A 206 2.49 -13.89 0.36
C VAL A 206 2.37 -15.01 1.40
N GLY A 207 3.50 -15.43 1.99
CA GLY A 207 3.51 -16.53 2.98
C GLY A 207 2.98 -17.86 2.45
N GLY A 208 3.05 -18.08 1.13
CA GLY A 208 2.48 -19.24 0.46
C GLY A 208 0.96 -19.18 0.22
N TYR A 209 0.25 -18.17 0.75
CA TYR A 209 -1.16 -17.92 0.43
C TYR A 209 -1.28 -17.07 -0.83
N SER A 210 -2.28 -17.35 -1.66
CA SER A 210 -2.48 -16.67 -2.93
C SER A 210 -3.87 -16.06 -3.06
N VAL A 211 -3.95 -14.88 -3.69
CA VAL A 211 -5.20 -14.27 -4.19
C VAL A 211 -5.01 -13.99 -5.68
N ALA A 212 -5.84 -14.62 -6.54
CA ALA A 212 -5.60 -14.66 -7.99
C ALA A 212 -5.95 -13.38 -8.76
N SER A 213 -6.82 -12.54 -8.20
CA SER A 213 -7.25 -11.29 -8.83
C SER A 213 -7.22 -10.17 -7.79
N GLN A 214 -6.09 -10.06 -7.10
CA GLN A 214 -5.89 -8.99 -6.14
C GLN A 214 -5.76 -7.68 -6.91
N THR A 215 -6.62 -6.71 -6.59
CA THR A 215 -6.46 -5.35 -7.11
C THR A 215 -5.37 -4.63 -6.32
N PHE A 216 -4.46 -3.96 -7.02
CA PHE A 216 -3.38 -3.15 -6.44
C PHE A 216 -2.99 -2.02 -7.40
N ALA A 217 -2.20 -1.05 -6.94
CA ALA A 217 -1.66 -0.01 -7.81
C ALA A 217 -0.26 -0.35 -8.34
N SER A 218 -0.06 -0.23 -9.64
CA SER A 218 1.27 -0.16 -10.26
C SER A 218 1.64 1.32 -10.38
N CYS A 219 2.60 1.76 -9.58
CA CYS A 219 2.94 3.17 -9.41
C CYS A 219 4.12 3.58 -10.29
N ASP A 220 3.93 4.59 -11.12
CA ASP A 220 4.94 5.21 -11.99
C ASP A 220 5.62 6.41 -11.31
N GLU A 221 5.08 6.89 -10.19
CA GLU A 221 5.67 7.97 -9.40
C GLU A 221 5.76 7.56 -7.93
N VAL A 222 6.95 7.64 -7.34
CA VAL A 222 7.22 7.36 -5.93
C VAL A 222 8.13 8.46 -5.37
N SER A 223 7.71 9.07 -4.25
CA SER A 223 8.48 10.10 -3.57
C SER A 223 9.76 9.54 -2.93
N SER A 224 10.87 10.27 -2.99
CA SER A 224 12.09 9.92 -2.26
C SER A 224 11.85 9.96 -0.74
N GLY A 225 12.37 8.96 -0.02
CA GLY A 225 12.21 8.84 1.42
C GLY A 225 10.87 8.24 1.88
N LEU A 226 10.02 7.79 0.95
CA LEU A 226 8.80 7.03 1.27
C LEU A 226 9.07 5.55 1.56
N LEU A 227 10.19 5.01 1.10
CA LEU A 227 10.55 3.61 1.30
C LEU A 227 12.06 3.51 1.52
N SER A 228 12.46 2.52 2.33
CA SER A 228 13.86 2.10 2.43
C SER A 228 14.38 1.58 1.07
N SER A 229 15.69 1.73 0.86
CA SER A 229 16.36 1.22 -0.35
C SER A 229 16.10 -0.28 -0.53
N GLY A 230 15.76 -0.70 -1.75
CA GLY A 230 15.45 -2.10 -2.08
C GLY A 230 14.00 -2.52 -1.80
N VAL A 231 13.20 -1.70 -1.10
CA VAL A 231 11.78 -1.99 -0.86
C VAL A 231 10.95 -1.43 -2.02
N SER A 232 10.15 -2.27 -2.66
CA SER A 232 9.43 -1.99 -3.90
C SER A 232 7.99 -1.52 -3.71
N GLY A 233 7.45 -1.49 -2.49
CA GLY A 233 6.07 -1.09 -2.26
C GLY A 233 5.55 -1.29 -0.84
N ILE A 234 4.24 -1.13 -0.67
CA ILE A 234 3.55 -1.33 0.60
C ILE A 234 2.33 -2.21 0.35
N MET A 235 2.12 -3.20 1.22
CA MET A 235 0.88 -3.95 1.34
C MET A 235 0.12 -3.51 2.59
N GLY A 236 -0.95 -2.76 2.38
CA GLY A 236 -1.87 -2.39 3.44
C GLY A 236 -2.60 -3.59 4.04
N LEU A 237 -2.56 -3.67 5.37
CA LEU A 237 -3.15 -4.71 6.21
C LEU A 237 -4.28 -4.19 7.11
N SER A 238 -4.73 -2.95 6.93
CA SER A 238 -5.90 -2.39 7.60
C SER A 238 -7.22 -2.72 6.85
N TRP A 239 -8.32 -2.16 7.32
CA TRP A 239 -9.68 -2.39 6.83
C TRP A 239 -9.94 -1.71 5.49
N GLN A 240 -10.73 -2.37 4.62
CA GLN A 240 -11.14 -1.83 3.31
C GLN A 240 -11.73 -0.40 3.37
N ALA A 241 -12.34 0.00 4.48
CA ALA A 241 -12.88 1.35 4.65
C ALA A 241 -11.82 2.47 4.53
N LEU A 242 -10.54 2.15 4.77
CA LEU A 242 -9.40 3.06 4.62
C LEU A 242 -8.79 3.04 3.21
N ALA A 243 -9.10 2.05 2.38
CA ALA A 243 -8.51 1.91 1.04
C ALA A 243 -8.94 3.07 0.11
N TYR A 244 -7.96 3.71 -0.53
CA TYR A 244 -8.17 4.75 -1.54
C TYR A 244 -8.68 4.13 -2.84
N SER A 245 -8.16 2.97 -3.23
CA SER A 245 -8.62 2.21 -4.40
C SER A 245 -10.05 1.66 -4.24
N LYS A 246 -10.55 1.61 -3.00
CA LYS A 246 -11.78 0.88 -2.59
C LYS A 246 -11.71 -0.63 -2.83
N ALA A 247 -10.55 -1.16 -3.24
CA ALA A 247 -10.34 -2.59 -3.39
C ALA A 247 -10.37 -3.29 -2.03
N THR A 248 -10.74 -4.57 -2.03
CA THR A 248 -10.61 -5.42 -0.85
C THR A 248 -9.12 -5.73 -0.62
N PRO A 249 -8.57 -5.43 0.58
CA PRO A 249 -7.21 -5.81 0.94
C PRO A 249 -6.98 -7.32 0.82
N TRP A 250 -5.76 -7.70 0.47
CA TRP A 250 -5.37 -9.10 0.23
C TRP A 250 -5.72 -10.02 1.41
N TRP A 251 -5.39 -9.58 2.62
CA TRP A 251 -5.61 -10.35 3.84
C TRP A 251 -7.10 -10.56 4.15
N ILE A 252 -7.97 -9.59 3.85
CA ILE A 252 -9.43 -9.70 4.09
C ILE A 252 -10.04 -10.78 3.20
N THR A 253 -9.54 -10.91 1.96
CA THR A 253 -9.99 -11.97 1.05
C THR A 253 -9.70 -13.36 1.65
N LEU A 254 -8.53 -13.53 2.26
CA LEU A 254 -8.14 -14.78 2.90
C LEU A 254 -8.87 -15.02 4.22
N ALA A 255 -8.98 -14.01 5.07
CA ALA A 255 -9.68 -14.11 6.36
C ALA A 255 -11.18 -14.43 6.23
N LYS A 256 -11.82 -14.00 5.14
CA LYS A 256 -13.21 -14.36 4.80
C LYS A 256 -13.35 -15.75 4.19
N SER A 257 -12.25 -16.30 3.68
CA SER A 257 -12.23 -17.63 3.07
C SER A 257 -11.91 -18.71 4.11
N SER A 258 -11.95 -19.98 3.69
CA SER A 258 -11.48 -21.10 4.51
C SER A 258 -9.97 -21.39 4.32
N ALA A 259 -9.19 -20.45 3.78
CA ALA A 259 -7.76 -20.64 3.52
C ALA A 259 -6.91 -20.57 4.80
N TRP A 260 -7.33 -19.77 5.77
CA TRP A 260 -6.66 -19.62 7.05
C TRP A 260 -7.29 -20.51 8.12
N SER A 261 -6.45 -21.19 8.91
CA SER A 261 -6.91 -22.00 10.05
C SER A 261 -7.56 -21.11 11.11
N ASP A 262 -6.87 -20.02 11.45
CA ASP A 262 -7.37 -18.94 12.30
C ASP A 262 -7.42 -17.65 11.47
N PRO A 263 -8.55 -16.92 11.42
CA PRO A 263 -8.67 -15.72 10.60
C PRO A 263 -7.98 -14.52 11.28
N LEU A 264 -6.65 -14.58 11.36
CA LEU A 264 -5.79 -13.59 11.99
C LEU A 264 -4.41 -13.57 11.33
N PHE A 265 -3.65 -12.53 11.65
CA PHE A 265 -2.22 -12.47 11.39
C PHE A 265 -1.50 -11.87 12.59
N ALA A 266 -0.19 -12.10 12.72
CA ALA A 266 0.57 -11.65 13.87
C ALA A 266 2.02 -11.34 13.53
N PHE A 267 2.63 -10.48 14.35
CA PHE A 267 3.97 -9.95 14.17
C PHE A 267 4.83 -10.17 15.41
N TYR A 268 6.06 -10.59 15.14
CA TYR A 268 7.22 -10.43 15.99
C TYR A 268 8.24 -9.58 15.23
N LEU A 269 8.69 -8.47 15.81
CA LEU A 269 9.71 -7.61 15.22
C LEU A 269 11.01 -7.76 16.02
N ALA A 270 12.08 -8.17 15.34
CA ALA A 270 13.41 -8.25 15.94
C ALA A 270 14.04 -6.86 15.99
N ARG A 271 14.95 -6.63 16.95
CA ARG A 271 15.68 -5.37 17.06
C ARG A 271 16.96 -5.41 16.25
N TYR A 272 17.21 -4.33 15.52
CA TYR A 272 18.49 -4.02 14.89
C TYR A 272 19.60 -4.02 15.93
N ARG A 273 19.36 -3.26 17.00
CA ARG A 273 20.24 -3.22 18.17
C ARG A 273 20.12 -4.60 18.77
N ASN A 274 21.25 -5.29 18.91
CA ASN A 274 21.32 -6.70 19.25
C ASN A 274 21.40 -7.65 18.02
N VAL A 275 21.94 -7.21 16.89
CA VAL A 275 22.39 -8.12 15.82
C VAL A 275 23.92 -8.06 15.70
N ALA A 276 24.59 -9.20 15.89
CA ALA A 276 26.05 -9.28 15.81
C ALA A 276 26.52 -9.14 14.34
N GLY A 277 27.30 -8.10 14.05
CA GLY A 277 27.78 -7.82 12.70
C GLY A 277 26.77 -7.11 11.80
N ALA A 278 25.79 -6.43 12.40
CA ALA A 278 24.75 -5.70 11.70
C ALA A 278 25.30 -4.74 10.62
N THR A 279 24.61 -4.74 9.49
CA THR A 279 24.77 -3.88 8.31
C THR A 279 23.58 -2.92 8.24
N ALA A 280 23.29 -2.34 7.06
CA ALA A 280 22.10 -1.51 6.89
C ALA A 280 20.83 -2.35 6.60
N THR A 281 20.98 -3.64 6.30
CA THR A 281 19.87 -4.54 5.96
C THR A 281 20.09 -5.89 6.62
N GLU A 282 19.21 -6.27 7.53
CA GLU A 282 19.32 -7.49 8.31
C GLU A 282 18.21 -8.47 7.93
N SER A 283 18.61 -9.64 7.41
CA SER A 283 17.66 -10.71 7.04
C SER A 283 16.91 -11.34 8.22
N ASN A 284 17.26 -10.97 9.45
CA ASN A 284 16.58 -11.42 10.68
C ASN A 284 15.85 -10.24 11.34
N GLY A 285 14.88 -9.65 10.63
CA GLY A 285 14.02 -8.57 11.14
C GLY A 285 12.81 -9.06 11.94
N GLY A 286 12.68 -10.37 12.14
CA GLY A 286 11.55 -10.99 12.83
C GLY A 286 10.65 -11.79 11.91
N THR A 287 9.36 -11.88 12.25
CA THR A 287 8.42 -12.79 11.60
C THR A 287 7.01 -12.21 11.54
N ALA A 288 6.39 -12.30 10.37
CA ALA A 288 4.96 -12.17 10.20
C ALA A 288 4.34 -13.56 9.99
N SER A 289 3.18 -13.80 10.59
CA SER A 289 2.45 -15.06 10.50
C SER A 289 1.02 -14.80 10.02
N PHE A 290 0.58 -15.54 9.00
CA PHE A 290 -0.77 -15.42 8.43
C PHE A 290 -1.53 -16.72 8.64
N GLY A 291 -2.72 -16.63 9.24
CA GLY A 291 -3.63 -17.76 9.37
C GLY A 291 -3.40 -18.66 10.58
N TYR A 292 -2.45 -18.32 11.47
CA TYR A 292 -2.13 -19.06 12.70
C TYR A 292 -1.37 -18.16 13.69
N LEU A 293 -1.22 -18.63 14.93
CA LEU A 293 -0.36 -18.04 15.95
C LEU A 293 0.86 -18.92 16.18
N ASP A 294 2.05 -18.32 16.19
CA ASP A 294 3.28 -19.05 16.53
C ASP A 294 3.54 -19.01 18.03
N SER A 295 3.11 -20.08 18.72
CA SER A 295 3.32 -20.25 20.16
C SER A 295 4.79 -20.30 20.61
N SER A 296 5.76 -20.39 19.68
CA SER A 296 7.18 -20.32 20.01
C SER A 296 7.68 -18.88 20.19
N LEU A 297 6.92 -17.89 19.70
CA LEU A 297 7.28 -16.46 19.72
C LEU A 297 6.71 -15.70 20.92
N TYR A 298 5.69 -16.23 21.60
CA TYR A 298 5.04 -15.58 22.73
C TYR A 298 4.87 -16.51 23.94
N SER A 299 4.56 -15.91 25.09
CA SER A 299 4.26 -16.62 26.33
C SER A 299 3.03 -16.04 27.01
N GLY A 300 2.37 -16.85 27.83
CA GLY A 300 1.11 -16.47 28.47
C GLY A 300 -0.08 -16.43 27.49
N ASP A 301 -1.15 -15.80 27.94
CA ASP A 301 -2.37 -15.63 27.16
C ASP A 301 -2.33 -14.33 26.35
N ILE A 302 -2.92 -14.34 25.15
CA ILE A 302 -3.09 -13.13 24.33
C ILE A 302 -4.24 -12.29 24.90
N THR A 303 -3.93 -11.06 25.29
CA THR A 303 -4.93 -10.09 25.75
C THR A 303 -5.49 -9.33 24.55
N TYR A 304 -6.73 -9.65 24.18
CA TYR A 304 -7.43 -9.01 23.06
C TYR A 304 -8.19 -7.75 23.50
N VAL A 305 -8.05 -6.69 22.72
CA VAL A 305 -8.83 -5.47 22.78
C VAL A 305 -9.65 -5.37 21.51
N ASN A 306 -10.98 -5.29 21.66
CA ASN A 306 -11.88 -5.26 20.52
C ASN A 306 -11.68 -4.00 19.69
N VAL A 307 -11.76 -4.17 18.38
CA VAL A 307 -11.87 -3.10 17.39
C VAL A 307 -13.35 -2.87 17.13
N ASP A 308 -13.76 -1.61 17.10
CA ASP A 308 -15.16 -1.23 16.88
C ASP A 308 -15.63 -1.58 15.45
N ASP A 309 -16.92 -1.81 15.31
CA ASP A 309 -17.55 -2.00 13.99
C ASP A 309 -17.33 -0.77 13.10
N ASN A 310 -17.02 -0.98 11.81
CA ASN A 310 -16.72 0.05 10.82
C ASN A 310 -15.40 0.82 11.05
N ALA A 311 -14.48 0.25 11.82
CA ALA A 311 -13.13 0.79 11.96
C ALA A 311 -12.44 0.98 10.59
N GLN A 312 -11.64 2.05 10.50
CA GLN A 312 -10.78 2.32 9.35
C GLN A 312 -9.36 1.80 9.60
N TYR A 313 -8.91 1.87 10.85
CA TYR A 313 -7.60 1.38 11.31
C TYR A 313 -7.77 0.15 12.20
N TRP A 314 -6.67 -0.52 12.51
CA TRP A 314 -6.57 -1.35 13.72
C TRP A 314 -6.56 -0.47 14.97
N GLN A 315 -7.69 0.21 15.19
CA GLN A 315 -7.84 1.23 16.22
C GLN A 315 -8.36 0.64 17.52
N ILE A 316 -7.63 0.88 18.61
CA ILE A 316 -7.99 0.45 19.96
C ILE A 316 -7.75 1.54 20.99
N LYS A 317 -8.52 1.49 22.09
CA LYS A 317 -8.47 2.50 23.15
C LYS A 317 -7.26 2.32 24.04
N MET A 318 -6.41 3.35 24.11
CA MET A 318 -5.36 3.45 25.12
C MET A 318 -6.00 3.63 26.49
N ALA A 319 -5.73 2.72 27.42
CA ALA A 319 -6.20 2.80 28.78
C ALA A 319 -5.39 3.80 29.61
N SER A 320 -4.06 3.75 29.49
CA SER A 320 -3.15 4.66 30.19
C SER A 320 -1.80 4.76 29.50
N VAL A 321 -1.10 5.86 29.76
CA VAL A 321 0.34 6.04 29.54
C VAL A 321 0.98 6.36 30.88
N THR A 322 2.08 5.69 31.20
CA THR A 322 2.84 5.91 32.43
C THR A 322 4.30 6.19 32.07
N VAL A 323 4.88 7.17 32.74
CA VAL A 323 6.29 7.56 32.58
C VAL A 323 6.92 7.69 33.96
N GLN A 324 8.01 6.96 34.23
CA GLN A 324 8.67 6.91 35.54
C GLN A 324 7.66 6.60 36.67
N GLY A 325 6.83 5.57 36.47
CA GLY A 325 5.75 5.18 37.41
C GLY A 325 4.62 6.20 37.59
N THR A 326 4.60 7.32 36.83
CA THR A 326 3.57 8.36 36.94
C THR A 326 2.66 8.39 35.71
N SER A 327 1.35 8.33 35.91
CA SER A 327 0.39 8.39 34.80
C SER A 327 0.36 9.76 34.12
N VAL A 328 0.17 9.75 32.80
CA VAL A 328 -0.04 10.92 31.94
C VAL A 328 -1.51 10.97 31.52
N SER A 329 -2.12 12.15 31.58
CA SER A 329 -3.49 12.35 31.10
C SER A 329 -3.53 12.29 29.58
N LEU A 330 -4.31 11.35 29.03
CA LEU A 330 -4.46 11.17 27.58
C LEU A 330 -5.39 12.20 26.93
N GLY A 331 -6.04 13.05 27.72
CA GLY A 331 -7.06 13.98 27.23
C GLY A 331 -8.30 13.26 26.69
N SER A 332 -9.04 13.92 25.80
CA SER A 332 -10.33 13.43 25.28
C SER A 332 -10.21 12.48 24.08
N SER A 333 -9.02 12.33 23.48
CA SER A 333 -8.82 11.43 22.34
C SER A 333 -7.63 10.51 22.58
N ASN A 334 -7.95 9.29 23.01
CA ASN A 334 -7.01 8.24 23.37
C ASN A 334 -7.17 7.00 22.47
N MET A 335 -7.59 7.24 21.23
CA MET A 335 -7.75 6.19 20.23
C MET A 335 -6.48 6.09 19.40
N ALA A 336 -5.92 4.88 19.34
CA ALA A 336 -4.63 4.60 18.72
C ALA A 336 -4.76 3.61 17.57
N ALA A 337 -4.16 3.93 16.43
CA ALA A 337 -3.86 2.94 15.40
C ALA A 337 -2.61 2.15 15.82
N ILE A 338 -2.71 0.81 15.74
CA ILE A 338 -1.57 -0.08 15.93
C ILE A 338 -0.97 -0.36 14.55
N ASP A 339 0.25 0.10 14.33
CA ASP A 339 0.78 0.36 12.98
C ASP A 339 2.19 -0.18 12.76
N THR A 340 2.32 -1.31 12.08
CA THR A 340 3.61 -1.90 11.67
C THR A 340 4.27 -1.17 10.49
N GLY A 341 3.57 -0.22 9.87
CA GLY A 341 4.11 0.63 8.83
C GLY A 341 4.82 1.85 9.38
N THR A 342 4.70 2.16 10.68
CA THR A 342 5.33 3.33 11.30
C THR A 342 6.35 2.89 12.35
N THR A 343 7.54 3.50 12.34
CA THR A 343 8.58 3.19 13.33
C THR A 343 8.26 3.71 14.74
N LEU A 344 7.74 4.94 14.83
CA LEU A 344 7.70 5.72 16.07
C LEU A 344 6.32 5.74 16.74
N ILE A 345 6.27 6.30 17.95
CA ILE A 345 5.02 6.48 18.71
C ILE A 345 4.57 7.95 18.55
N GLY A 346 3.54 8.15 17.74
CA GLY A 346 2.98 9.48 17.46
C GLY A 346 1.79 9.78 18.36
N GLY A 347 1.75 10.99 18.93
CA GLY A 347 0.60 11.43 19.73
C GLY A 347 0.38 12.95 19.73
N PRO A 348 -0.72 13.41 20.34
CA PRO A 348 -1.06 14.83 20.39
C PRO A 348 -0.01 15.64 21.16
N GLU A 349 0.29 16.85 20.68
CA GLU A 349 1.35 17.71 21.25
C GLU A 349 1.26 17.88 22.77
N SER A 350 0.06 18.11 23.29
CA SER A 350 -0.15 18.32 24.73
C SER A 350 0.19 17.08 25.57
N VAL A 351 -0.09 15.89 25.06
CA VAL A 351 0.19 14.64 25.77
C VAL A 351 1.67 14.27 25.63
N VAL A 352 2.25 14.45 24.46
CA VAL A 352 3.70 14.26 24.23
C VAL A 352 4.51 15.19 25.13
N ALA A 353 4.15 16.47 25.22
CA ALA A 353 4.77 17.41 26.15
C ALA A 353 4.66 16.93 27.61
N ALA A 354 3.50 16.36 27.99
CA ALA A 354 3.29 15.83 29.33
C ALA A 354 4.11 14.54 29.60
N VAL A 355 4.37 13.72 28.59
CA VAL A 355 5.29 12.57 28.66
C VAL A 355 6.70 13.05 28.96
N TYR A 356 7.24 13.96 28.14
CA TYR A 356 8.61 14.44 28.32
C TYR A 356 8.79 15.28 29.58
N ALA A 357 7.76 15.98 30.05
CA ALA A 357 7.79 16.68 31.35
C ALA A 357 8.03 15.74 32.55
N LYS A 358 7.86 14.42 32.40
CA LYS A 358 8.22 13.41 33.41
C LYS A 358 9.65 12.89 33.30
N ILE A 359 10.36 13.22 32.21
CA ILE A 359 11.73 12.80 31.95
C ILE A 359 12.68 13.95 32.31
N PRO A 360 13.51 13.82 33.37
CA PRO A 360 14.40 14.90 33.80
C PRO A 360 15.37 15.35 32.72
N GLY A 361 15.50 16.67 32.56
CA GLY A 361 16.41 17.27 31.57
C GLY A 361 15.96 17.14 30.13
N SER A 362 14.75 16.60 29.88
CA SER A 362 14.21 16.58 28.52
C SER A 362 13.87 17.99 28.02
N GLN A 363 13.96 18.17 26.71
CA GLN A 363 13.58 19.41 26.04
C GLN A 363 13.06 19.14 24.64
N ARG A 364 12.18 20.03 24.17
CA ARG A 364 11.70 20.00 22.79
C ARG A 364 12.83 20.41 21.84
N MET A 365 12.99 19.67 20.77
CA MET A 365 13.96 19.99 19.72
C MET A 365 13.47 21.16 18.85
N SER A 366 14.33 21.69 17.98
CA SER A 366 14.04 22.85 17.14
C SER A 366 14.30 22.58 15.65
N GLY A 367 13.89 23.51 14.78
CA GLY A 367 14.06 23.39 13.33
C GLY A 367 13.28 22.22 12.73
N SER A 368 13.92 21.46 11.85
CA SER A 368 13.32 20.28 11.19
C SER A 368 12.90 19.18 12.17
N TYR A 369 13.44 19.17 13.39
CA TYR A 369 13.08 18.22 14.44
C TYR A 369 12.11 18.80 15.47
N SER A 370 11.41 19.90 15.17
CA SER A 370 10.50 20.55 16.13
C SER A 370 9.33 19.67 16.62
N SER A 371 9.03 18.56 15.96
CA SER A 371 8.06 17.56 16.46
C SER A 371 8.64 16.57 17.47
N TYR A 372 9.94 16.63 17.73
CA TYR A 372 10.66 15.68 18.58
C TYR A 372 11.08 16.32 19.90
N TYR A 373 11.43 15.45 20.85
CA TYR A 373 12.07 15.81 22.09
C TYR A 373 13.35 15.01 22.25
N GLU A 374 14.28 15.60 22.97
CA GLU A 374 15.52 14.97 23.38
C GLU A 374 15.65 14.97 24.90
N TYR A 375 16.45 14.05 25.43
CA TYR A 375 16.70 13.87 26.86
C TYR A 375 18.14 13.42 27.11
N PRO A 376 18.69 13.59 28.33
CA PRO A 376 20.05 13.17 28.62
C PRO A 376 20.22 11.66 28.40
N CYS A 377 21.17 11.27 27.55
CA CYS A 377 21.36 9.88 27.12
C CYS A 377 21.63 8.88 28.26
N ASN A 378 22.00 9.36 29.45
CA ASN A 378 22.23 8.53 30.64
C ASN A 378 20.96 8.31 31.49
N THR A 379 19.82 8.82 31.03
CA THR A 379 18.53 8.64 31.71
C THR A 379 17.91 7.31 31.26
N THR A 380 17.61 6.43 32.22
CA THR A 380 16.69 5.32 32.01
C THR A 380 15.25 5.83 32.02
N VAL A 381 14.50 5.48 30.98
CA VAL A 381 13.14 5.91 30.74
C VAL A 381 12.21 4.71 30.89
N ASP A 382 11.52 4.64 32.04
CA ASP A 382 10.39 3.72 32.23
C ASP A 382 9.16 4.29 31.51
N PHE A 383 8.90 3.81 30.29
CA PHE A 383 7.77 4.21 29.46
C PHE A 383 6.83 3.04 29.19
N GLU A 384 5.58 3.16 29.61
CA GLU A 384 4.57 2.11 29.50
C GLU A 384 3.30 2.63 28.84
N ILE A 385 2.73 1.82 27.93
CA ILE A 385 1.43 2.06 27.31
C ILE A 385 0.51 0.86 27.59
N THR A 386 -0.70 1.12 28.08
CA THR A 386 -1.65 0.07 28.44
C THR A 386 -2.87 0.06 27.53
N PHE A 387 -3.28 -1.13 27.09
CA PHE A 387 -4.47 -1.41 26.29
C PHE A 387 -5.27 -2.56 26.90
N GLY A 388 -6.54 -2.33 27.24
CA GLY A 388 -7.46 -3.40 27.69
C GLY A 388 -6.96 -4.29 28.84
N GLY A 389 -6.01 -3.82 29.64
CA GLY A 389 -5.38 -4.57 30.74
C GLY A 389 -3.99 -5.13 30.44
N TYR A 390 -3.53 -5.11 29.19
CA TYR A 390 -2.15 -5.44 28.82
C TYR A 390 -1.29 -4.19 28.79
N THR A 391 -0.09 -4.25 29.33
CA THR A 391 0.87 -3.13 29.35
C THR A 391 2.09 -3.48 28.51
N ILE A 392 2.29 -2.73 27.43
CA ILE A 392 3.53 -2.76 26.66
C ILE A 392 4.55 -1.91 27.41
N LYS A 393 5.65 -2.52 27.82
CA LYS A 393 6.79 -1.83 28.42
C LYS A 393 7.82 -1.55 27.34
N ILE A 394 8.02 -0.28 27.01
CA ILE A 394 8.98 0.12 25.99
C ILE A 394 10.35 0.18 26.64
N THR A 395 11.30 -0.58 26.10
CA THR A 395 12.67 -0.63 26.64
C THR A 395 13.43 0.67 26.38
N ASP A 396 14.49 0.92 27.17
CA ASP A 396 15.43 2.02 26.94
C ASP A 396 16.04 1.96 25.52
N GLN A 397 16.27 0.76 24.97
CA GLN A 397 16.81 0.60 23.62
C GLN A 397 15.84 1.09 22.54
N ASP A 398 14.55 0.84 22.72
CA ASP A 398 13.52 1.18 21.75
C ASP A 398 12.98 2.60 21.94
N PHE A 399 13.09 3.16 23.15
CA PHE A 399 12.78 4.57 23.40
C PHE A 399 13.89 5.51 22.88
N ASN A 400 15.14 5.07 22.83
CA ASN A 400 16.30 5.89 22.47
C ASN A 400 16.65 5.78 20.98
N LEU A 401 16.31 6.80 20.19
CA LEU A 401 16.60 6.87 18.74
C LEU A 401 18.04 7.29 18.40
N GLY A 402 18.87 7.57 19.41
CA GLY A 402 20.24 8.05 19.24
C GLY A 402 20.35 9.57 19.26
N ARG A 403 21.49 10.10 18.81
CA ARG A 403 21.88 11.51 19.00
C ARG A 403 21.68 12.30 17.71
N TYR A 404 20.61 13.08 17.63
CA TYR A 404 20.32 13.88 16.41
C TYR A 404 20.69 15.35 16.59
N SER A 405 20.83 15.80 17.84
CA SER A 405 21.29 17.13 18.19
C SER A 405 22.82 17.24 18.12
N SER A 406 23.31 18.47 18.00
CA SER A 406 24.74 18.77 18.10
C SER A 406 25.27 18.54 19.52
N ASP A 407 24.39 18.56 20.54
CA ASP A 407 24.74 18.18 21.90
C ASP A 407 24.81 16.65 22.02
N LYS A 408 26.04 16.13 22.08
CA LYS A 408 26.32 14.70 22.20
C LYS A 408 25.90 14.08 23.53
N SER A 409 25.44 14.88 24.50
CA SER A 409 24.88 14.37 25.75
C SER A 409 23.38 14.05 25.66
N MET A 410 22.72 14.50 24.59
CA MET A 410 21.28 14.37 24.40
C MET A 410 20.93 13.29 23.38
N CYS A 411 19.90 12.51 23.69
CA CYS A 411 19.34 11.45 22.86
C CYS A 411 17.89 11.79 22.50
N THR A 412 17.50 11.54 21.27
CA THR A 412 16.14 11.75 20.76
C THR A 412 15.23 10.62 21.24
N GLY A 413 14.05 10.95 21.76
CA GLY A 413 13.08 9.95 22.20
C GLY A 413 12.16 9.47 21.07
N ALA A 414 11.66 8.24 21.20
CA ALA A 414 10.80 7.58 20.22
C ALA A 414 9.35 8.09 20.16
N VAL A 415 8.96 8.91 21.15
CA VAL A 415 7.64 9.55 21.17
C VAL A 415 7.72 10.92 20.52
N TYR A 416 6.91 11.18 19.50
CA TYR A 416 6.94 12.44 18.76
C TYR A 416 5.54 13.06 18.65
N ILE A 417 5.52 14.37 18.39
CA ILE A 417 4.30 15.13 18.16
C ILE A 417 3.77 14.77 16.77
N GLN A 418 2.61 14.11 16.77
CA GLN A 418 1.84 13.83 15.56
C GLN A 418 0.57 14.68 15.59
N THR A 419 0.33 15.41 14.50
CA THR A 419 -0.90 16.21 14.34
C THR A 419 -1.77 15.58 13.28
N LEU A 420 -2.75 14.78 13.71
CA LEU A 420 -3.81 14.27 12.84
C LEU A 420 -5.00 15.24 12.81
N SER A 421 -5.79 15.17 11.73
CA SER A 421 -7.00 15.97 11.60
C SER A 421 -7.97 15.69 12.75
N SER A 422 -8.72 16.70 13.20
CA SER A 422 -9.68 16.51 14.29
C SER A 422 -10.81 15.53 13.96
N SER A 423 -11.02 15.24 12.67
CA SER A 423 -11.96 14.24 12.17
C SER A 423 -11.36 12.84 12.06
N SER A 424 -10.06 12.68 12.31
CA SER A 424 -9.42 11.36 12.31
C SER A 424 -10.03 10.49 13.42
N PRO A 425 -10.33 9.21 13.14
CA PRO A 425 -10.83 8.29 14.16
C PRO A 425 -9.77 7.93 15.22
N VAL A 426 -8.49 8.19 14.93
CA VAL A 426 -7.35 7.96 15.81
C VAL A 426 -6.57 9.26 16.00
N GLN A 427 -6.02 9.48 17.19
CA GLN A 427 -5.10 10.59 17.46
C GLN A 427 -3.71 10.11 17.88
N TRP A 428 -3.53 8.81 17.97
CA TRP A 428 -2.26 8.14 18.28
C TRP A 428 -1.92 7.14 17.20
N ILE A 429 -0.61 6.98 16.97
CA ILE A 429 -0.03 5.93 16.14
C ILE A 429 0.98 5.22 17.03
N VAL A 430 0.83 3.91 17.19
CA VAL A 430 1.72 3.07 18.00
C VAL A 430 2.48 2.16 17.06
N GLY A 431 3.71 2.57 16.77
CA GLY A 431 4.62 1.92 15.84
C GLY A 431 5.61 0.94 16.45
N ASP A 432 6.59 0.55 15.64
CA ASP A 432 7.56 -0.51 15.93
C ASP A 432 8.35 -0.31 17.23
N ALA A 433 8.65 0.93 17.62
CA ALA A 433 9.28 1.24 18.91
C ALA A 433 8.51 0.65 20.10
N ALA A 434 7.17 0.55 20.01
CA ALA A 434 6.36 -0.20 20.96
C ALA A 434 6.22 -1.67 20.56
N LEU A 435 5.96 -1.98 19.29
CA LEU A 435 5.61 -3.33 18.85
C LEU A 435 6.75 -4.34 18.94
N LYS A 436 8.02 -3.90 18.89
CA LYS A 436 9.19 -4.76 19.18
C LYS A 436 9.18 -5.36 20.59
N ASN A 437 8.41 -4.77 21.52
CA ASN A 437 8.37 -5.20 22.92
C ASN A 437 7.26 -6.22 23.23
N THR A 438 6.46 -6.63 22.23
CA THR A 438 5.32 -7.52 22.42
C THR A 438 5.08 -8.36 21.17
N TYR A 439 4.53 -9.56 21.33
CA TYR A 439 3.92 -10.25 20.20
C TYR A 439 2.57 -9.58 19.91
N THR A 440 2.34 -9.18 18.66
CA THR A 440 1.15 -8.40 18.28
C THR A 440 0.28 -9.19 17.31
N VAL A 441 -1.02 -9.29 17.60
CA VAL A 441 -1.97 -10.13 16.87
C VAL A 441 -3.12 -9.27 16.34
N PHE A 442 -3.50 -9.46 15.09
CA PHE A 442 -4.62 -8.78 14.44
C PHE A 442 -5.64 -9.83 14.00
N ARG A 443 -6.77 -9.89 14.71
CA ARG A 443 -7.81 -10.90 14.48
C ARG A 443 -8.98 -10.30 13.72
N TYR A 444 -9.41 -10.99 12.67
CA TYR A 444 -10.52 -10.56 11.81
C TYR A 444 -11.89 -10.67 12.51
N SER A 445 -12.16 -11.77 13.21
CA SER A 445 -13.49 -12.02 13.81
C SER A 445 -13.41 -12.79 15.15
N PRO A 446 -14.02 -12.26 16.23
CA PRO A 446 -14.40 -10.85 16.37
C PRO A 446 -13.17 -9.95 16.22
N ALA A 447 -13.37 -8.79 15.57
CA ALA A 447 -12.30 -7.86 15.24
C ALA A 447 -11.60 -7.39 16.51
N ALA A 448 -10.29 -7.63 16.62
CA ALA A 448 -9.52 -7.30 17.81
C ALA A 448 -8.02 -7.19 17.51
N VAL A 449 -7.33 -6.35 18.27
CA VAL A 449 -5.87 -6.39 18.39
C VAL A 449 -5.51 -7.09 19.69
N GLY A 450 -4.58 -8.04 19.63
CA GLY A 450 -4.11 -8.83 20.77
C GLY A 450 -2.64 -8.59 21.05
N PHE A 451 -2.27 -8.66 22.33
CA PHE A 451 -0.89 -8.55 22.77
C PHE A 451 -0.53 -9.68 23.73
N ALA A 452 0.72 -10.13 23.67
CA ALA A 452 1.29 -11.11 24.58
C ALA A 452 2.79 -10.87 24.77
N ASP A 453 3.31 -11.29 25.93
CA ASP A 453 4.74 -11.20 26.20
C ASP A 453 5.52 -12.08 25.21
N LEU A 454 6.68 -11.61 24.77
CA LEU A 454 7.58 -12.42 23.95
C LEU A 454 8.02 -13.69 24.71
N ALA A 455 8.20 -14.79 24.00
CA ALA A 455 8.70 -16.02 24.59
C ALA A 455 10.08 -15.79 25.24
N SER A 456 10.37 -16.50 26.32
CA SER A 456 11.63 -16.32 27.07
C SER A 456 12.87 -16.62 26.23
N SER A 457 12.79 -17.56 25.29
CA SER A 457 13.84 -17.86 24.30
C SER A 457 14.14 -16.65 23.41
N VAL A 458 13.08 -15.98 22.93
CA VAL A 458 13.15 -14.79 22.08
C VAL A 458 13.68 -13.60 22.88
N ALA A 459 13.09 -13.33 24.05
CA ALA A 459 13.54 -12.26 24.92
C ALA A 459 15.02 -12.44 25.36
N SER A 460 15.45 -13.68 25.59
CA SER A 460 16.84 -13.99 25.94
C SER A 460 17.78 -13.85 24.74
N SER A 461 17.38 -14.24 23.52
CA SER A 461 18.21 -14.04 22.32
C SER A 461 18.36 -12.58 21.96
N GLU A 462 17.32 -11.78 22.17
CA GLU A 462 17.36 -10.33 22.03
C GLU A 462 18.30 -9.70 23.08
N ALA A 463 18.17 -10.10 24.35
CA ALA A 463 19.02 -9.58 25.42
C ALA A 463 20.50 -10.01 25.31
N ALA A 464 20.77 -11.22 24.82
CA ALA A 464 22.12 -11.80 24.74
C ALA A 464 22.98 -11.18 23.63
N GLN A 465 22.38 -10.52 22.64
CA GLN A 465 23.12 -9.94 21.51
C GLN A 465 23.51 -8.45 21.71
N SER A 466 23.31 -7.90 22.91
CA SER A 466 23.70 -6.53 23.27
C SER A 466 25.13 -6.16 22.89
N THR A 467 25.29 -5.40 21.81
CA THR A 467 26.52 -4.68 21.49
C THR A 467 26.27 -3.16 21.51
N THR A 468 27.30 -2.45 21.92
CA THR A 468 27.41 -1.00 22.14
C THR A 468 26.60 -0.14 21.19
N ILE A 469 25.98 0.93 21.71
CA ILE A 469 25.33 2.00 20.92
C ILE A 469 26.27 2.42 19.78
N VAL A 470 25.95 2.03 18.56
CA VAL A 470 26.63 2.53 17.36
C VAL A 470 26.26 3.99 17.19
N ASP A 471 27.28 4.84 17.06
CA ASP A 471 27.09 6.23 16.69
C ASP A 471 26.49 6.27 15.28
N ALA A 472 25.25 6.74 15.11
CA ALA A 472 24.57 6.79 13.81
C ALA A 472 25.41 7.51 12.73
N SER A 473 26.29 8.43 13.15
CA SER A 473 27.31 9.08 12.31
C SER A 473 28.23 8.10 11.57
N SER A 474 28.55 6.96 12.19
CA SER A 474 29.51 5.97 11.68
C SER A 474 28.90 5.04 10.64
N LEU A 475 27.59 4.75 10.73
CA LEU A 475 26.85 3.96 9.74
C LEU A 475 26.48 4.80 8.52
N LEU A 476 26.13 6.07 8.73
CA LEU A 476 25.94 7.02 7.62
C LEU A 476 27.23 7.24 6.82
N ALA A 477 28.39 7.26 7.49
CA ALA A 477 29.69 7.31 6.81
C ALA A 477 30.00 6.01 6.03
N ALA A 478 29.56 4.85 6.52
CA ALA A 478 29.73 3.57 5.83
C ALA A 478 28.88 3.48 4.54
N ALA A 479 27.64 3.99 4.58
CA ALA A 479 26.76 4.11 3.42
C ALA A 479 27.33 5.06 2.34
N SER A 480 28.00 6.15 2.73
CA SER A 480 28.71 7.01 1.78
C SER A 480 30.01 6.41 1.24
N SER A 481 30.64 5.47 1.98
CA SER A 481 31.93 4.88 1.58
C SER A 481 31.82 3.76 0.54
N THR A 482 30.64 3.14 0.40
CA THR A 482 30.39 2.13 -0.65
C THR A 482 30.24 2.74 -2.04
N ALA A 483 30.04 4.05 -2.14
CA ALA A 483 30.07 4.80 -3.41
C ALA A 483 31.50 5.13 -3.90
N SER A 484 32.56 4.69 -3.21
CA SER A 484 33.95 4.97 -3.60
C SER A 484 34.87 3.77 -3.42
N THR A 485 34.55 2.65 -4.06
CA THR A 485 35.59 1.63 -4.35
C THR A 485 36.01 1.76 -5.81
N SER A 486 36.94 2.69 -6.06
CA SER A 486 37.73 2.70 -7.28
C SER A 486 38.59 1.44 -7.33
N VAL A 487 38.45 0.69 -8.43
CA VAL A 487 39.24 -0.50 -8.77
C VAL A 487 40.73 -0.24 -8.59
N ALA A 488 41.34 -0.87 -7.58
CA ALA A 488 42.78 -0.98 -7.46
C ALA A 488 43.25 -2.19 -8.28
N THR A 489 43.63 -1.95 -9.54
CA THR A 489 44.21 -2.97 -10.41
C THR A 489 45.64 -3.27 -9.94
N SER A 490 45.87 -4.46 -9.39
CA SER A 490 47.20 -5.00 -9.13
C SER A 490 47.83 -5.50 -10.44
N THR A 491 48.96 -4.91 -10.79
CA THR A 491 49.82 -5.27 -11.92
C THR A 491 50.47 -6.64 -11.70
N SER A 492 50.20 -7.62 -12.56
CA SER A 492 51.15 -8.70 -12.86
C SER A 492 51.09 -9.06 -14.35
N SER A 493 52.25 -8.96 -14.97
CA SER A 493 52.59 -9.16 -16.38
C SER A 493 52.13 -10.48 -17.00
N SER A 494 51.57 -10.45 -18.22
CA SER A 494 52.28 -10.87 -19.43
C SER A 494 51.39 -10.86 -20.71
N SER A 495 52.01 -10.42 -21.82
CA SER A 495 51.76 -10.78 -23.23
C SER A 495 50.55 -10.19 -24.00
N SER A 496 50.86 -9.18 -24.84
CA SER A 496 50.43 -8.94 -26.25
C SER A 496 48.97 -9.25 -26.65
N VAL A 497 48.20 -8.37 -27.28
CA VAL A 497 48.38 -7.83 -28.65
C VAL A 497 47.47 -6.59 -28.86
N THR A 498 48.00 -5.67 -29.65
CA THR A 498 47.49 -4.43 -30.27
C THR A 498 46.02 -4.39 -30.70
N SER A 499 45.30 -3.30 -30.39
CA SER A 499 44.67 -2.41 -31.40
C SER A 499 43.95 -1.19 -30.78
N THR A 500 44.00 -0.12 -31.57
CA THR A 500 43.78 1.30 -31.31
C THR A 500 42.29 1.72 -31.34
N SER A 501 41.85 2.65 -30.48
CA SER A 501 41.13 3.90 -30.88
C SER A 501 40.52 4.71 -29.71
N THR A 502 41.10 5.90 -29.50
CA THR A 502 40.50 7.25 -29.32
C THR A 502 39.21 7.52 -28.51
N SER A 503 39.40 8.32 -27.44
CA SER A 503 38.66 9.57 -27.05
C SER A 503 37.19 9.44 -26.59
N SER A 504 36.65 10.12 -25.58
CA SER A 504 36.93 11.43 -24.96
C SER A 504 36.28 11.50 -23.58
N ALA A 505 36.93 12.19 -22.63
CA ALA A 505 36.37 12.49 -21.30
C ALA A 505 35.36 13.65 -21.35
N LYS A 506 34.30 13.57 -20.54
CA LYS A 506 33.52 14.75 -20.12
C LYS A 506 33.23 14.61 -18.62
N ALA A 507 33.82 15.51 -17.85
CA ALA A 507 33.63 15.63 -16.41
C ALA A 507 32.22 16.15 -16.09
N ALA A 508 31.55 15.50 -15.13
CA ALA A 508 30.37 16.04 -14.47
C ALA A 508 30.67 16.16 -12.97
N LYS A 509 30.52 17.38 -12.49
CA LYS A 509 30.64 17.81 -11.10
C LYS A 509 29.31 17.56 -10.42
N THR A 510 29.28 16.72 -9.38
CA THR A 510 28.11 16.60 -8.51
C THR A 510 28.56 16.73 -7.07
N THR A 511 28.01 17.74 -6.41
CA THR A 511 28.06 17.94 -4.96
C THR A 511 26.61 17.81 -4.53
N SER A 512 26.23 16.68 -3.95
CA SER A 512 24.93 16.48 -3.31
C SER A 512 25.21 15.92 -1.93
N THR A 513 24.86 16.72 -0.94
CA THR A 513 24.75 16.32 0.46
C THR A 513 23.45 15.55 0.62
N ASP A 514 23.54 14.25 0.91
CA ASP A 514 22.38 13.45 1.26
C ASP A 514 21.84 13.89 2.63
N SER A 515 20.62 14.43 2.62
CA SER A 515 19.84 14.71 3.81
C SER A 515 19.04 13.47 4.17
N VAL A 516 19.35 12.84 5.30
CA VAL A 516 18.52 11.80 5.92
C VAL A 516 17.24 12.47 6.41
N SER A 517 16.12 12.14 5.78
CA SER A 517 14.80 12.59 6.21
C SER A 517 14.35 11.82 7.45
N SER A 518 13.99 12.54 8.51
CA SER A 518 13.19 12.00 9.61
C SER A 518 11.86 11.52 9.06
N GLU A 519 11.59 10.23 9.11
CA GLU A 519 10.38 9.66 8.53
C GLU A 519 9.15 10.12 9.33
N ALA A 520 8.25 10.82 8.63
CA ALA A 520 6.90 11.04 9.07
C ALA A 520 6.10 9.75 8.82
N PRO A 521 5.06 9.44 9.62
CA PRO A 521 4.40 8.14 9.63
C PRO A 521 3.87 7.73 8.25
N HIS A 522 3.86 6.43 7.95
CA HIS A 522 3.17 5.86 6.77
C HIS A 522 1.65 5.76 6.99
N VAL A 523 1.10 6.67 7.80
CA VAL A 523 -0.34 6.75 8.03
C VAL A 523 -0.96 7.65 6.98
N VAL A 524 -1.92 7.08 6.26
CA VAL A 524 -2.73 7.80 5.29
C VAL A 524 -3.61 8.80 6.02
N THR A 525 -3.46 10.10 5.71
CA THR A 525 -4.33 11.14 6.28
C THR A 525 -5.56 11.35 5.41
N VAL A 526 -6.75 11.13 5.97
CA VAL A 526 -8.00 11.40 5.26
C VAL A 526 -8.22 12.91 5.22
N SER A 527 -7.84 13.54 4.11
CA SER A 527 -8.29 14.88 3.77
C SER A 527 -9.76 14.81 3.34
N GLY A 528 -10.61 15.63 3.97
CA GLY A 528 -12.05 15.65 3.73
C GLY A 528 -12.38 15.76 2.24
N SER A 529 -13.27 14.87 1.78
CA SER A 529 -13.83 14.86 0.43
C SER A 529 -14.25 16.26 -0.01
N SER A 530 -13.77 16.69 -1.17
CA SER A 530 -14.35 17.82 -1.89
C SER A 530 -15.82 17.48 -2.17
N THR A 531 -16.71 18.00 -1.35
CA THR A 531 -18.14 17.94 -1.60
C THR A 531 -18.41 18.68 -2.91
N ILE A 532 -18.58 17.95 -4.00
CA ILE A 532 -19.35 18.45 -5.14
C ILE A 532 -20.74 18.70 -4.58
N GLY A 533 -21.05 19.98 -4.37
CA GLY A 533 -22.34 20.43 -3.87
C GLY A 533 -23.44 20.02 -4.83
N VAL A 534 -24.11 18.92 -4.52
CA VAL A 534 -25.44 18.63 -5.03
C VAL A 534 -26.40 19.01 -3.91
N ALA A 535 -26.96 20.21 -4.02
CA ALA A 535 -28.08 20.64 -3.20
C ALA A 535 -29.39 20.56 -4.01
N PRO A 536 -30.52 20.28 -3.34
CA PRO A 536 -31.57 19.40 -3.85
C PRO A 536 -32.83 20.18 -4.30
N THR A 537 -33.72 19.57 -5.09
CA THR A 537 -35.14 19.33 -4.73
C THR A 537 -36.03 18.79 -5.85
N ALA A 538 -36.86 17.83 -5.42
CA ALA A 538 -38.16 17.35 -5.86
C ALA A 538 -38.99 18.05 -6.98
N SER A 539 -39.59 17.15 -7.76
CA SER A 539 -40.98 17.14 -8.26
C SER A 539 -41.39 18.07 -9.41
N GLY A 540 -42.11 17.47 -10.38
CA GLY A 540 -43.16 18.17 -11.12
C GLY A 540 -42.86 18.46 -12.58
N SER A 541 -43.30 17.55 -13.44
CA SER A 541 -44.19 17.81 -14.60
C SER A 541 -43.86 18.92 -15.62
N GLU A 542 -43.77 18.44 -16.87
CA GLU A 542 -44.33 18.99 -18.12
C GLU A 542 -43.54 19.96 -19.03
N ALA A 543 -43.60 19.57 -20.31
CA ALA A 543 -43.67 20.37 -21.55
C ALA A 543 -42.38 20.92 -22.22
N THR A 544 -41.94 20.16 -23.23
CA THR A 544 -41.76 20.51 -24.67
C THR A 544 -41.59 22.00 -25.04
N ALA A 545 -40.46 22.35 -25.69
CA ALA A 545 -40.30 22.57 -27.15
C ALA A 545 -41.03 23.84 -27.67
N SER A 546 -40.56 24.68 -28.58
CA SER A 546 -39.71 24.53 -29.77
C SER A 546 -39.36 25.97 -30.23
N ALA A 547 -38.14 26.27 -30.67
CA ALA A 547 -37.78 26.45 -32.07
C ALA A 547 -38.79 27.19 -32.98
N SER A 548 -38.40 28.35 -33.50
CA SER A 548 -38.47 28.74 -34.93
C SER A 548 -37.94 30.17 -35.03
N GLY A 549 -37.20 30.60 -36.04
CA GLY A 549 -36.94 30.05 -37.35
C GLY A 549 -36.84 31.22 -38.35
N SER A 550 -36.32 30.90 -39.54
CA SER A 550 -36.16 31.77 -40.72
C SER A 550 -34.87 32.62 -40.72
N ASN A 551 -34.11 32.74 -41.81
CA ASN A 551 -34.26 32.17 -43.14
C ASN A 551 -32.95 32.37 -43.92
N ALA A 552 -32.71 31.48 -44.89
CA ALA A 552 -31.92 31.66 -46.12
C ALA A 552 -30.42 32.02 -45.97
N SER A 553 -29.47 31.57 -46.79
CA SER A 553 -29.39 30.59 -47.88
C SER A 553 -27.92 30.56 -48.35
N SER A 554 -27.52 29.42 -48.94
CA SER A 554 -26.54 29.26 -50.04
C SER A 554 -25.01 29.27 -49.80
N GLY A 555 -24.36 28.26 -50.40
CA GLY A 555 -22.96 28.26 -50.88
C GLY A 555 -21.98 27.53 -49.96
N ALA A 556 -21.68 26.23 -50.08
CA ALA A 556 -20.93 25.51 -51.11
C ALA A 556 -19.42 25.89 -51.23
N LEU A 557 -18.56 24.93 -50.84
CA LEU A 557 -17.19 24.61 -51.34
C LEU A 557 -16.09 25.70 -51.08
N SER A 558 -14.81 25.44 -50.83
CA SER A 558 -13.92 24.28 -51.01
C SER A 558 -12.57 24.55 -50.31
N ALA A 559 -11.87 23.46 -49.96
CA ALA A 559 -10.43 23.22 -49.83
C ALA A 559 -9.40 24.37 -49.82
N LEU A 560 -8.45 24.27 -48.87
CA LEU A 560 -6.98 24.42 -48.93
C LEU A 560 -6.51 24.51 -47.46
N GLY A 561 -5.57 23.74 -46.90
CA GLY A 561 -4.33 23.24 -47.48
C GLY A 561 -3.15 24.06 -46.95
N GLY A 562 -2.65 23.71 -45.75
CA GLY A 562 -1.22 23.82 -45.40
C GLY A 562 -0.71 25.07 -44.65
N GLY A 563 -0.16 24.82 -43.46
CA GLY A 563 1.12 25.38 -43.01
C GLY A 563 1.09 26.54 -42.00
N SER A 564 1.45 26.27 -40.73
CA SER A 564 2.79 26.54 -40.19
C SER A 564 2.79 26.56 -38.66
N LYS A 565 3.93 26.14 -38.11
CA LYS A 565 4.28 26.02 -36.68
C LYS A 565 4.31 27.39 -36.00
N PHE A 566 3.93 27.48 -34.73
CA PHE A 566 4.61 28.35 -33.77
C PHE A 566 4.61 27.78 -32.35
N LEU A 567 5.83 27.72 -31.81
CA LEU A 567 6.24 27.47 -30.44
C LEU A 567 5.85 28.67 -29.58
N THR A 568 5.35 28.46 -28.35
CA THR A 568 5.29 29.51 -27.33
C THR A 568 5.75 28.96 -25.99
N ILE A 569 6.87 29.53 -25.54
CA ILE A 569 7.49 29.40 -24.22
C ILE A 569 6.81 30.41 -23.31
N CYS A 570 6.35 30.01 -22.12
CA CYS A 570 5.95 30.92 -21.06
C CYS A 570 6.97 30.86 -19.91
N VAL A 571 7.66 31.97 -19.74
CA VAL A 571 8.57 32.30 -18.63
C VAL A 571 7.74 32.66 -17.40
N SER A 572 8.07 32.08 -16.24
CA SER A 572 7.55 32.53 -14.94
C SER A 572 8.67 33.20 -14.16
N VAL A 573 8.45 34.47 -13.81
CA VAL A 573 9.38 35.35 -13.08
C VAL A 573 9.12 35.23 -11.58
N ALA A 574 10.18 34.97 -10.82
CA ALA A 574 10.20 35.02 -9.36
C ALA A 574 10.33 36.49 -8.88
N VAL A 575 9.58 36.85 -7.84
CA VAL A 575 9.83 38.05 -7.04
C VAL A 575 9.91 37.62 -5.57
N GLY A 576 11.12 37.74 -5.01
CA GLY A 576 11.35 37.66 -3.58
C GLY A 576 11.16 39.02 -2.91
N VAL A 577 10.67 39.02 -1.68
CA VAL A 577 10.71 40.17 -0.78
C VAL A 577 11.21 39.68 0.58
N PHE A 578 12.40 40.18 0.93
CA PHE A 578 12.97 40.25 2.27
C PHE A 578 12.12 41.18 3.15
N MET A 579 11.94 40.86 4.44
CA MET A 579 12.10 41.82 5.55
C MET A 579 12.21 41.07 6.90
N LEU A 580 13.35 41.34 7.55
CA LEU A 580 13.67 41.44 8.99
C LEU A 580 13.04 40.48 10.01
#